data_AF-A0A932F7V5-F1
#
_entry.id   AF-A0A932F7V5-F1
#
_cell.length_a   1.000
_cell.length_b   1.000
_cell.length_c   1.000
_cell.angle_alpha   90.00
_cell.angle_beta   90.00
_cell.angle_gamma   90.00
#
_symmetry.space_group_name_H-M   'P 1'
#
loop_
_entity.id
_entity.type
_entity.pdbx_description
1 polymer ?
#
loop_
_entity_poly.entity_id
_entity_poly.type
_entity_poly.pdbx_seq_one_letter_code
_entity_poly.pdbx_strand_id
1 'polypeptide(L)' 'MSESFAALFEESLQRANMRTGEVITAEVVAVEHNFVVVNAGLKSEAYVPLEEFKNDQG' A
#
# COMPACT_ATOMS: atom_id res chain seq x y z
N MET A 1 -4.27 22.14 -28.47
CA MET A 1 -4.40 22.25 -26.99
C MET A 1 -5.57 21.38 -26.56
N SER A 2 -5.37 20.07 -26.66
CA SER A 2 -6.31 19.04 -26.24
C SER A 2 -5.44 17.89 -25.79
N GLU A 3 -4.66 18.12 -24.73
CA GLU A 3 -4.06 17.02 -23.96
C GLU A 3 -5.25 16.29 -23.34
N SER A 4 -5.76 15.38 -24.16
CA SER A 4 -7.05 14.75 -24.01
C SER A 4 -7.04 14.04 -22.68
N PHE A 5 -8.06 14.29 -21.87
CA PHE A 5 -8.34 13.58 -20.64
C PHE A 5 -8.03 12.08 -20.72
N ALA A 6 -8.23 11.46 -21.91
CA ALA A 6 -7.81 10.09 -22.20
C ALA A 6 -6.33 9.81 -21.90
N ALA A 7 -5.40 10.66 -22.35
CA ALA A 7 -3.97 10.47 -22.11
C ALA A 7 -3.58 10.63 -20.63
N LEU A 8 -4.14 11.64 -19.95
CA LEU A 8 -3.91 11.86 -18.51
C LEU A 8 -4.55 10.74 -17.66
N PHE A 9 -5.72 10.24 -18.07
CA PHE A 9 -6.41 9.12 -17.42
C PHE A 9 -5.67 7.80 -17.62
N GLU A 10 -5.12 7.58 -18.82
CA GLU A 10 -4.31 6.42 -19.15
C GLU A 10 -2.98 6.43 -18.36
N GLU A 11 -2.35 7.60 -18.18
CA GLU A 11 -1.18 7.75 -17.30
C GLU A 11 -1.53 7.45 -15.83
N SER A 12 -2.69 7.93 -15.36
CA SER A 12 -3.19 7.63 -14.01
C SER A 12 -3.51 6.15 -13.81
N LEU A 13 -4.05 5.47 -14.83
CA LEU A 13 -4.33 4.02 -14.80
C LEU A 13 -3.03 3.21 -14.83
N GLN A 14 -2.00 3.66 -15.55
CA GLN A 14 -0.70 3.01 -15.53
C GLN A 14 0.00 3.13 -14.18
N ARG A 15 -0.15 4.26 -13.47
CA ARG A 15 0.32 4.38 -12.07
C ARG A 15 -0.52 3.57 -11.08
N ALA A 16 -1.81 3.36 -11.37
CA ALA A 16 -2.71 2.55 -10.55
C ALA A 16 -2.55 1.04 -10.77
N ASN A 17 -1.80 0.60 -11.79
CA ASN A 17 -1.38 -0.79 -11.93
C ASN A 17 -0.32 -1.09 -10.87
N MET A 18 -0.77 -1.31 -9.64
CA MET A 18 0.04 -1.97 -8.62
C MET A 18 0.58 -3.26 -9.24
N ARG A 19 1.88 -3.27 -9.52
CA ARG A 19 2.52 -4.49 -9.97
C ARG A 19 2.50 -5.44 -8.78
N THR A 20 2.04 -6.66 -8.99
CA THR A 20 2.09 -7.69 -7.95
C THR A 20 3.54 -7.86 -7.52
N GLY A 21 3.85 -7.53 -6.26
CA GLY A 21 5.23 -7.51 -5.73
C GLY A 21 5.89 -6.13 -5.62
N GLU A 22 5.16 -5.04 -5.86
CA GLU A 22 5.66 -3.69 -5.61
C GLU A 22 5.66 -3.36 -4.11
N VAL A 23 6.80 -2.87 -3.61
CA VAL A 23 6.93 -2.44 -2.22
C VAL A 23 6.38 -1.02 -2.10
N ILE A 24 5.34 -0.87 -1.30
CA ILE A 24 4.70 0.42 -1.02
C ILE A 24 4.90 0.80 0.44
N THR A 25 4.96 2.09 0.73
CA THR A 25 5.00 2.60 2.11
C THR A 25 3.61 2.61 2.71
N ALA A 26 3.49 2.16 3.95
CA ALA A 26 2.24 2.16 4.71
C ALA A 26 2.44 2.77 6.09
N GLU A 27 1.38 3.35 6.63
CA GLU A 27 1.35 3.91 7.98
C GLU A 27 0.69 2.92 8.94
N VAL A 28 1.28 2.75 10.13
CA VAL A 28 0.71 1.91 11.18
C VAL A 28 -0.41 2.69 11.87
N VAL A 29 -1.65 2.18 11.77
CA VAL A 29 -2.82 2.82 12.37
C VAL A 29 -3.19 2.21 13.72
N ALA A 30 -2.93 0.91 13.92
CA ALA A 30 -3.17 0.21 15.18
C ALA A 30 -2.22 -0.97 15.34
N VAL A 31 -1.88 -1.26 16.60
CA VAL A 31 -1.07 -2.43 17.00
C VAL A 31 -1.90 -3.25 17.98
N GLU A 32 -2.30 -4.44 17.55
CA GLU A 32 -3.02 -5.42 18.37
C GLU A 32 -2.05 -6.49 18.90
N HIS A 33 -2.55 -7.37 19.77
CA HIS A 33 -1.75 -8.42 20.42
C HIS A 33 -1.04 -9.37 19.42
N ASN A 34 -1.66 -9.65 18.27
CA ASN A 34 -1.14 -10.59 17.27
C ASN A 34 -0.89 -9.97 15.90
N PHE A 35 -1.51 -8.81 15.61
CA PHE A 35 -1.51 -8.22 14.28
C PHE A 35 -1.27 -6.71 14.36
N VAL A 36 -0.56 -6.18 13.37
CA VAL A 36 -0.42 -4.76 13.13
C VAL A 36 -1.32 -4.40 11.95
N VAL A 37 -2.17 -3.41 12.14
CA VAL A 37 -3.04 -2.87 11.09
C VAL A 37 -2.30 -1.72 10.43
N VAL A 38 -2.11 -1.83 9.11
CA VAL A 38 -1.41 -0.82 8.30
C VAL A 38 -2.31 -0.26 7.21
N ASN A 39 -2.21 1.04 6.97
CA ASN A 39 -2.90 1.74 5.91
C ASN A 39 -1.89 2.23 4.87
N ALA A 40 -1.98 1.71 3.65
CA ALA A 40 -1.09 2.08 2.54
C ALA A 40 -1.73 3.07 1.56
N GLY A 41 -2.79 3.79 1.97
CA GLY A 41 -3.57 4.67 1.10
C GLY A 41 -4.42 3.93 0.06
N LEU A 42 -4.71 2.65 0.31
CA LEU A 42 -5.49 1.77 -0.57
C LEU A 42 -6.94 1.63 -0.11
N LYS A 43 -7.76 0.92 -0.90
CA LYS A 43 -9.18 0.66 -0.59
C LYS A 43 -9.39 -0.14 0.71
N SER A 44 -8.38 -0.86 1.16
CA SER A 44 -8.46 -1.74 2.34
C SER A 44 -7.22 -1.59 3.22
N GLU A 45 -7.43 -1.75 4.52
CA GLU A 45 -6.36 -1.92 5.51
C GLU A 45 -5.75 -3.32 5.40
N ALA A 46 -4.46 -3.43 5.70
CA ALA A 46 -3.77 -4.72 5.72
C ALA A 46 -3.46 -5.14 7.16
N TYR A 47 -3.66 -6.43 7.42
CA TYR A 47 -3.33 -7.08 8.69
C TYR A 47 -2.04 -7.84 8.51
N VAL A 48 -1.00 -7.41 9.21
CA VAL A 48 0.32 -8.03 9.14
C VAL A 48 0.63 -8.64 10.51
N PRO A 49 1.05 -9.92 10.60
CA PRO A 49 1.41 -10.52 11.88
C PRO A 49 2.49 -9.71 12.59
N LEU A 50 2.34 -9.53 13.90
CA LEU A 50 3.31 -8.76 14.70
C LEU A 50 4.72 -9.36 14.66
N GLU A 51 4.83 -10.67 14.39
CA GLU A 51 6.10 -11.38 14.20
C GLU A 51 6.92 -10.86 13.02
N GLU A 52 6.27 -10.37 11.95
CA GLU A 52 6.95 -9.79 10.78
C GLU A 52 7.62 -8.43 11.10
N PHE A 53 7.24 -7.80 12.21
CA PHE A 53 7.85 -6.55 12.68
C PHE A 53 8.96 -6.77 13.70
N LYS A 54 9.15 -8.02 14.18
CA LYS A 54 10.27 -8.35 15.05
C LYS A 54 11.51 -8.53 14.20
N ASN A 55 12.61 -7.91 14.61
CA ASN A 55 13.90 -8.15 14.00
C ASN A 55 14.55 -9.39 14.65
N ASP A 56 15.69 -9.87 14.13
CA ASP A 56 16.43 -11.01 14.70
C ASP A 56 16.81 -10.85 16.19
N GLN A 57 16.69 -9.64 16.76
CA GLN A 57 16.96 -9.36 18.17
C GLN A 57 15.71 -9.27 19.06
N GLY A 58 14.51 -9.48 18.50
CA GLY A 58 13.24 -9.45 19.23
C GLY A 58 12.57 -8.09 19.21
#